data_AF-A2GLA8-F1
#
_entry.id   AF-A2GLA8-F1
#
_cell.length_a   1.000
_cell.length_b   1.000
_cell.length_c   1.000
_cell.angle_alpha   90.00
_cell.angle_beta   90.00
_cell.angle_gamma   90.00
#
_symmetry.space_group_name_H-M   'P 1'
#
loop_
_entity.id
_entity.type
_entity.pdbx_description
1 polymer ?
#
loop_
_entity_poly.entity_id
_entity_poly.type
_entity_poly.pdbx_seq_one_letter_code
_entity_poly.pdbx_strand_id
1 'polypeptide(L)'
;MSQDGTTPAPASPTPDMMAMMMQMMQQQTQLIQQMQEKKTFNKPAKNSQDLEAGLNALRNDYKREQMTFRKKGDEDYENDPIEEDEIKSTASTKTLQDERDDEGFLTKSQRLFVLEFFTISALRSMRNWKGRVPSGSNKRELLMTAVPLTKTKVQLMDFILSACPDEI
;
A
#
# COMPACT_ATOMS: atom_id res chain seq x y z
N MET A 1 22.79 37.47 68.81
CA MET A 1 23.15 38.36 67.69
C MET A 1 23.21 37.50 66.44
N SER A 2 22.30 37.76 65.48
CA SER A 2 22.33 37.55 64.01
C SER A 2 22.81 36.18 63.45
N GLN A 3 22.28 35.55 62.39
CA GLN A 3 21.66 35.99 61.13
C GLN A 3 20.73 34.85 60.64
N ASP A 4 19.48 35.14 60.26
CA ASP A 4 19.03 35.33 58.87
C ASP A 4 19.43 34.22 57.88
N GLY A 5 18.50 33.29 57.66
CA GLY A 5 18.46 32.38 56.52
C GLY A 5 17.07 32.47 55.89
N THR A 6 16.84 33.51 55.08
CA THR A 6 15.61 33.72 54.32
C THR A 6 15.53 32.68 53.21
N THR A 7 14.69 31.66 53.40
CA THR A 7 14.23 30.80 52.29
C THR A 7 13.37 31.66 51.37
N PRO A 8 13.68 31.82 50.07
CA PRO A 8 12.77 32.52 49.17
C PRO A 8 11.50 31.69 49.03
N ALA A 9 10.36 32.29 49.38
CA ALA A 9 9.05 31.73 49.09
C ALA A 9 8.94 31.47 47.57
N PRO A 10 8.26 30.39 47.14
CA PRO A 10 8.07 30.13 45.71
C PRO A 10 7.36 31.33 45.09
N ALA A 11 8.03 31.99 44.15
CA ALA A 11 7.48 33.12 43.41
C ALA A 11 6.18 32.68 42.73
N SER A 12 5.11 33.44 42.96
CA SER A 12 3.88 33.31 42.20
C SER A 12 4.20 33.47 40.71
N PRO A 13 3.65 32.62 39.82
CA PRO A 13 3.93 32.71 38.40
C PRO A 13 3.52 34.10 37.91
N THR A 14 4.47 34.81 37.29
CA THR A 14 4.23 36.13 36.71
C THR A 14 3.21 36.02 35.58
N PRO A 15 2.45 37.10 35.28
CA PRO A 15 1.47 37.11 34.21
C PRO A 15 2.02 36.62 32.86
N ASP A 16 3.28 36.93 32.55
CA ASP A 16 3.95 36.47 31.33
C ASP A 16 4.24 34.96 31.32
N MET A 17 4.63 34.37 32.45
CA MET A 17 4.78 32.91 32.56
C MET A 17 3.44 32.21 32.44
N MET A 18 2.39 32.80 33.00
CA MET A 18 1.03 32.26 32.90
C MET A 18 0.51 32.32 31.45
N ALA A 19 0.78 33.41 30.73
CA ALA A 19 0.46 33.54 29.30
C ALA A 19 1.22 32.53 28.44
N MET A 20 2.53 32.33 28.69
CA MET A 20 3.34 31.33 27.99
C MET A 20 2.84 29.91 28.26
N MET A 21 2.51 29.59 29.52
CA MET A 21 1.95 28.28 29.89
C MET A 21 0.59 28.07 29.21
N MET A 22 -0.26 29.10 29.15
CA MET A 22 -1.55 29.03 28.46
C MET A 22 -1.39 28.83 26.94
N GLN A 23 -0.39 29.47 26.33
CA GLN A 23 -0.07 29.29 24.92
C GLN A 23 0.46 27.88 24.62
N MET A 24 1.35 27.35 25.47
CA MET A 24 1.87 25.99 25.32
C MET A 24 0.76 24.95 25.51
N MET A 25 -0.15 25.17 26.46
CA MET A 25 -1.32 24.30 26.66
C MET A 25 -2.27 24.36 25.47
N GLN A 26 -2.49 25.54 24.89
CA GLN A 26 -3.31 25.69 23.68
C GLN A 26 -2.68 24.97 22.48
N GLN A 27 -1.36 25.06 22.31
CA GLN A 27 -0.64 24.36 21.26
C GLN A 27 -0.69 22.83 21.44
N GLN A 28 -0.55 22.35 22.67
CA GLN A 28 -0.71 20.93 22.99
C GLN A 28 -2.14 20.45 22.71
N THR A 29 -3.15 21.27 23.04
CA THR A 29 -4.56 20.94 22.77
C THR A 29 -4.83 20.84 21.28
N GLN A 30 -4.28 21.77 20.47
CA GLN A 30 -4.39 21.71 19.01
C GLN A 30 -3.72 20.46 18.42
N LEU A 31 -2.54 20.07 18.92
CA LEU A 31 -1.86 18.84 18.50
C LEU A 31 -2.65 17.57 18.86
N ILE A 32 -3.25 17.52 20.06
CA ILE A 32 -4.12 16.41 20.48
C ILE A 32 -5.38 16.35 19.60
N GLN A 33 -5.97 17.50 19.27
CA GLN A 33 -7.16 17.57 18.44
C GLN A 33 -6.87 17.12 16.99
N GLN A 34 -5.74 17.53 16.41
CA GLN A 34 -5.28 17.04 15.10
C GLN A 34 -4.99 15.52 15.10
N MET A 35 -4.47 14.97 16.19
CA MET A 35 -4.29 13.52 16.32
C MET A 35 -5.62 12.77 16.51
N GLN A 36 -6.64 13.38 17.13
CA GLN A 36 -7.96 12.77 17.25
C GLN A 36 -8.68 12.67 15.90
N GLU A 37 -8.52 13.65 15.01
CA GLU A 37 -9.12 13.59 13.66
C GLU A 37 -8.54 12.46 12.81
N LYS A 38 -7.28 12.08 13.01
CA LYS A 38 -6.66 10.91 12.32
C LYS A 38 -7.03 9.55 12.92
N LYS A 39 -7.83 9.50 13.99
CA LYS A 39 -8.07 8.26 14.76
C LYS A 39 -9.53 7.98 15.09
N THR A 40 -10.47 8.41 14.25
CA THR A 40 -11.91 8.12 14.41
C THR A 40 -12.40 6.92 13.59
N PHE A 41 -11.51 6.05 13.08
CA PHE A 41 -11.93 4.85 12.35
C PHE A 41 -12.37 3.67 13.26
N ASN A 42 -12.14 3.76 14.58
CA ASN A 42 -12.42 2.67 15.53
C ASN A 42 -13.50 3.04 16.56
N LYS A 43 -14.65 3.54 16.11
CA LYS A 43 -15.87 3.53 16.94
C LYS A 43 -16.83 2.46 16.38
N PRO A 44 -17.25 1.46 17.17
CA PRO A 44 -18.30 0.56 16.72
C PRO A 44 -19.56 1.39 16.44
N ALA A 45 -20.14 1.21 15.25
CA ALA A 45 -21.37 1.90 14.86
C ALA A 45 -22.48 1.52 15.84
N LYS A 46 -23.08 2.52 16.51
CA LYS A 46 -24.11 2.29 17.54
C LYS A 46 -25.52 2.22 16.93
N ASN A 47 -25.68 2.65 15.69
CA ASN A 47 -26.92 2.59 14.92
C ASN A 47 -26.59 2.52 13.40
N SER A 48 -27.60 2.27 12.57
CA SER A 48 -27.46 2.15 11.11
C SER A 48 -26.97 3.44 10.44
N GLN A 49 -27.32 4.60 11.00
CA GLN A 49 -26.95 5.91 10.47
C GLN A 49 -25.46 6.21 10.67
N ASP A 50 -24.90 5.81 11.81
CA ASP A 50 -23.46 5.89 12.10
C ASP A 50 -22.66 4.95 11.20
N LEU A 51 -23.21 3.77 10.89
CA LEU A 51 -22.59 2.81 9.97
C LEU A 51 -22.52 3.39 8.55
N GLU A 52 -23.62 3.97 8.07
CA GLU A 52 -23.69 4.57 6.74
C GLU A 52 -22.76 5.79 6.62
N ALA A 53 -22.68 6.62 7.66
CA ALA A 53 -21.72 7.72 7.73
C ALA A 53 -20.27 7.22 7.66
N GLY A 54 -19.93 6.15 8.40
CA GLY A 54 -18.61 5.53 8.35
C GLY A 54 -18.28 4.92 6.98
N LEU A 55 -19.24 4.26 6.33
CA LEU A 55 -19.09 3.72 4.99
C LEU A 55 -18.92 4.81 3.93
N ASN A 56 -19.66 5.91 4.05
CA ASN A 56 -19.51 7.05 3.15
C ASN A 56 -18.16 7.76 3.33
N ALA A 57 -17.66 7.88 4.57
CA ALA A 57 -16.31 8.38 4.82
C ALA A 57 -15.25 7.48 4.15
N LEU A 58 -15.37 6.15 4.29
CA LEU A 58 -14.45 5.20 3.68
C LEU A 58 -14.48 5.26 2.13
N ARG A 59 -15.68 5.35 1.53
CA ARG A 59 -15.83 5.53 0.07
C ARG A 59 -15.18 6.81 -0.41
N ASN A 60 -15.32 7.90 0.34
CA ASN A 60 -14.73 9.20 0.00
C ASN A 60 -13.20 9.18 0.12
N ASP A 61 -12.67 8.54 1.15
CA ASP A 61 -11.22 8.40 1.32
C ASP A 61 -10.60 7.52 0.24
N TYR A 62 -11.24 6.40 -0.12
CA TYR A 62 -10.81 5.58 -1.26
C TYR A 62 -10.80 6.36 -2.58
N LYS A 63 -11.85 7.16 -2.85
CA LYS A 63 -11.89 8.03 -4.05
C LYS A 63 -10.77 9.09 -4.02
N ARG A 64 -10.50 9.68 -2.87
CA ARG A 64 -9.44 10.67 -2.67
C ARG A 64 -8.07 10.05 -2.90
N GLU A 65 -7.85 8.86 -2.36
CA GLU A 65 -6.61 8.10 -2.48
C GLU A 65 -6.34 7.72 -3.94
N GLN A 66 -7.35 7.26 -4.68
CA GLN A 66 -7.25 6.98 -6.12
C GLN A 66 -6.89 8.23 -6.94
N MET A 67 -7.45 9.40 -6.60
CA MET A 67 -7.11 10.67 -7.26
C MET A 67 -5.68 11.10 -6.94
N THR A 68 -5.19 10.86 -5.72
CA THR A 68 -3.80 11.14 -5.36
C THR A 68 -2.81 10.17 -5.96
N PHE A 69 -3.14 8.87 -6.09
CA PHE A 69 -2.30 7.90 -6.80
C PHE A 69 -2.16 8.27 -8.28
N ARG A 70 -3.24 8.74 -8.92
CA ARG A 70 -3.18 9.27 -10.29
C ARG A 70 -2.34 10.55 -10.42
N LYS A 71 -2.23 11.34 -9.35
CA LYS A 71 -1.45 12.59 -9.34
C LYS A 71 0.02 12.38 -8.94
N LYS A 72 0.32 11.29 -8.22
CA LYS A 72 1.69 10.92 -7.80
C LYS A 72 2.35 9.91 -8.74
N GLY A 73 1.56 9.25 -9.60
CA GLY A 73 2.04 8.28 -10.59
C GLY A 73 2.73 8.92 -11.80
N ASP A 74 2.66 10.25 -11.98
CA ASP A 74 3.33 10.96 -13.07
C ASP A 74 4.76 11.42 -12.73
N GLU A 75 5.21 11.35 -11.47
CA GLU A 75 6.55 11.83 -11.09
C GLU A 75 7.52 10.72 -10.63
N ASP A 76 7.02 9.53 -10.24
CA ASP A 76 7.86 8.44 -9.70
C ASP A 76 8.00 7.21 -10.65
N TYR A 77 7.33 7.20 -11.81
CA TYR A 77 7.37 6.08 -12.78
C TYR A 77 8.27 6.33 -14.00
N GLU A 78 9.12 7.37 -13.97
CA GLU A 78 9.97 7.75 -15.11
C GLU A 78 11.46 7.33 -14.94
N ASN A 79 11.79 6.53 -13.91
CA ASN A 79 13.18 6.11 -13.62
C ASN A 79 13.35 4.59 -13.40
N ASP A 80 12.62 3.75 -14.13
CA ASP A 80 13.01 2.34 -14.31
C ASP A 80 13.74 2.23 -15.67
N PRO A 81 15.08 2.04 -15.73
CA PRO A 81 15.86 2.13 -16.97
C PRO A 81 15.66 1.00 -18.00
N ILE A 82 14.51 0.31 -18.00
CA ILE A 82 14.30 -0.93 -18.78
C ILE A 82 13.14 -0.83 -19.79
N GLU A 83 12.48 0.32 -19.94
CA GLU A 83 11.38 0.46 -20.93
C GLU A 83 11.62 1.52 -22.03
N GLU A 84 12.87 1.73 -22.44
CA GLU A 84 13.17 2.46 -23.67
C GLU A 84 13.80 1.54 -24.72
N ASP A 85 13.01 0.63 -25.28
CA ASP A 85 13.19 0.27 -26.69
C ASP A 85 11.88 -0.32 -27.22
N GLU A 86 11.49 0.17 -28.40
CA GLU A 86 10.34 -0.24 -29.23
C GLU A 86 8.97 0.37 -28.94
N ILE A 87 8.77 1.68 -29.20
CA ILE A 87 7.56 2.08 -29.95
C ILE A 87 7.82 3.30 -30.86
N LYS A 88 8.39 3.06 -32.06
CA LYS A 88 8.11 3.91 -33.21
C LYS A 88 6.82 3.43 -33.87
N SER A 89 5.66 3.90 -33.40
CA SER A 89 4.42 3.74 -34.16
C SER A 89 3.53 4.96 -33.95
N THR A 90 3.41 5.76 -34.99
CA THR A 90 2.54 6.94 -35.06
C THR A 90 1.08 6.50 -35.21
N ALA A 91 0.21 7.16 -34.45
CA ALA A 91 -1.26 7.05 -34.43
C ALA A 91 -1.85 5.87 -33.64
N SER A 92 -1.91 6.01 -32.30
CA SER A 92 -2.91 5.32 -31.49
C SER A 92 -3.41 6.23 -30.37
N THR A 93 -4.67 6.63 -30.43
CA THR A 93 -5.39 7.37 -29.37
C THR A 93 -6.13 6.41 -28.44
N LYS A 94 -5.46 5.35 -27.97
CA LYS A 94 -6.04 4.43 -26.98
C LYS A 94 -5.46 4.77 -25.61
N THR A 95 -6.35 5.12 -24.68
CA THR A 95 -5.95 5.39 -23.29
C THR A 95 -5.74 4.04 -22.57
N LEU A 96 -4.78 3.98 -21.65
CA LEU A 96 -4.37 2.82 -20.81
C LEU A 96 -5.52 2.09 -20.06
N GLN A 97 -6.75 2.59 -20.16
CA GLN A 97 -7.94 2.05 -19.51
C GLN A 97 -8.59 0.92 -20.33
N ASP A 98 -8.45 0.91 -21.66
CA ASP A 98 -9.12 -0.07 -22.55
C ASP A 98 -8.44 -1.44 -22.62
N GLU A 99 -7.24 -1.60 -22.06
CA GLU A 99 -6.50 -2.88 -22.04
C GLU A 99 -6.85 -3.77 -20.83
N ARG A 100 -7.63 -3.26 -19.87
CA ARG A 100 -7.97 -3.99 -18.63
C ARG A 100 -9.19 -4.90 -18.74
N ASP A 101 -9.97 -4.77 -19.81
CA ASP A 101 -11.13 -5.63 -20.10
C ASP A 101 -10.78 -6.78 -21.06
N ASP A 102 -9.48 -7.09 -21.20
CA ASP A 102 -9.05 -8.31 -21.87
C ASP A 102 -9.19 -9.48 -20.87
N GLU A 103 -10.34 -10.16 -20.93
CA GLU A 103 -10.84 -11.32 -20.12
C GLU A 103 -9.82 -12.45 -19.82
N GLY A 104 -8.59 -12.34 -20.33
CA GLY A 104 -7.50 -13.27 -20.10
C GLY A 104 -6.44 -12.84 -19.08
N PHE A 105 -6.30 -11.55 -18.73
CA PHE A 105 -5.22 -11.09 -17.85
C PHE A 105 -5.53 -11.29 -16.37
N LEU A 106 -4.54 -11.79 -15.62
CA LEU A 106 -4.65 -11.99 -14.18
C LEU A 106 -3.94 -10.88 -13.41
N THR A 107 -4.62 -10.36 -12.40
CA THR A 107 -4.01 -9.46 -11.42
C THR A 107 -2.87 -10.16 -10.68
N LYS A 108 -1.93 -9.39 -10.09
CA LYS A 108 -0.81 -9.95 -9.33
C LYS A 108 -1.29 -10.83 -8.17
N SER A 109 -2.32 -10.38 -7.45
CA SER A 109 -2.91 -11.11 -6.32
C SER A 109 -3.57 -12.41 -6.73
N GLN A 110 -4.31 -12.44 -7.86
CA GLN A 110 -4.89 -13.69 -8.38
C GLN A 110 -3.81 -14.72 -8.73
N ARG A 111 -2.74 -14.29 -9.40
CA ARG A 111 -1.60 -15.16 -9.73
C ARG A 111 -0.91 -15.70 -8.48
N LEU A 112 -0.65 -14.81 -7.53
CA LEU A 112 -0.03 -15.18 -6.26
C LEU A 112 -0.90 -16.17 -5.47
N PHE A 113 -2.21 -15.91 -5.38
CA PHE A 113 -3.16 -16.76 -4.67
C PHE A 113 -3.13 -18.21 -5.19
N VAL A 114 -3.11 -18.41 -6.51
CA VAL A 114 -3.03 -19.75 -7.09
C VAL A 114 -1.66 -20.39 -6.83
N LEU A 115 -0.57 -19.66 -7.10
CA LEU A 115 0.79 -20.20 -6.98
C LEU A 115 1.19 -20.50 -5.52
N GLU A 116 0.58 -19.82 -4.55
CA GLU A 116 0.87 -20.01 -3.12
C GLU A 116 0.53 -21.41 -2.59
N PHE A 117 -0.41 -22.12 -3.23
CA PHE A 117 -0.77 -23.49 -2.82
C PHE A 117 0.27 -24.55 -3.21
N PHE A 118 1.21 -24.22 -4.09
CA PHE A 118 2.22 -25.17 -4.53
C PHE A 118 3.42 -25.24 -3.57
N THR A 119 4.02 -26.43 -3.51
CA THR A 119 5.24 -26.66 -2.74
C THR A 119 6.45 -26.00 -3.41
N ILE A 120 7.52 -25.78 -2.66
CA ILE A 120 8.79 -25.26 -3.19
C ILE A 120 9.30 -26.14 -4.35
N SER A 121 9.22 -27.45 -4.19
CA SER A 121 9.65 -28.41 -5.22
C SER A 121 8.81 -28.29 -6.49
N ALA A 122 7.49 -28.19 -6.35
CA ALA A 122 6.59 -28.03 -7.51
C ALA A 122 6.87 -26.72 -8.25
N LEU A 123 7.01 -25.59 -7.54
CA LEU A 123 7.31 -24.29 -8.13
C LEU A 123 8.62 -24.30 -8.93
N ARG A 124 9.64 -25.02 -8.47
CA ARG A 124 10.94 -25.14 -9.16
C ARG A 124 10.86 -25.98 -10.44
N SER A 125 9.90 -26.88 -10.53
CA SER A 125 9.70 -27.74 -11.72
C SER A 125 8.85 -27.06 -12.80
N MET A 126 8.11 -26.00 -12.45
CA MET A 126 7.29 -25.26 -13.39
C MET A 126 8.15 -24.36 -14.29
N ARG A 127 7.75 -24.24 -15.55
CA ARG A 127 8.40 -23.44 -16.59
C ARG A 127 7.35 -22.74 -17.44
N ASN A 128 7.65 -21.52 -17.88
CA ASN A 128 6.76 -20.84 -18.83
C ASN A 128 7.02 -21.34 -20.26
N TRP A 129 6.23 -20.83 -21.21
CA TRP A 129 6.38 -21.16 -22.63
C TRP A 129 7.76 -20.82 -23.23
N LYS A 130 8.51 -19.90 -22.59
CA LYS A 130 9.91 -19.57 -22.95
C LYS A 130 10.94 -20.47 -22.25
N GLY A 131 10.51 -21.48 -21.51
CA GLY A 131 11.39 -22.36 -20.73
C GLY A 131 11.98 -21.72 -19.47
N ARG A 132 11.50 -20.53 -19.04
CA ARG A 132 11.99 -19.87 -17.82
C ARG A 132 11.37 -20.51 -16.59
N VAL A 133 12.19 -20.79 -15.59
CA VAL A 133 11.80 -21.34 -14.28
C VAL A 133 11.89 -20.27 -13.18
N PRO A 134 11.08 -20.34 -12.12
CA PRO A 134 11.23 -19.48 -10.95
C PRO A 134 12.56 -19.72 -10.26
N SER A 135 13.17 -18.65 -9.78
CA SER A 135 14.44 -18.68 -9.05
C SER A 135 14.25 -18.13 -7.63
N GLY A 136 14.87 -18.79 -6.65
CA GLY A 136 14.80 -18.35 -5.26
C GLY A 136 15.26 -19.42 -4.28
N SER A 137 15.81 -18.95 -3.16
CA SER A 137 16.25 -19.79 -2.05
C SER A 137 15.08 -20.29 -1.20
N ASN A 138 14.03 -19.48 -1.07
CA ASN A 138 12.86 -19.74 -0.24
C ASN A 138 11.54 -19.58 -1.03
N LYS A 139 10.42 -19.98 -0.40
CA LYS A 139 9.09 -19.92 -1.03
C LYS A 139 8.70 -18.51 -1.49
N ARG A 140 9.01 -17.49 -0.70
CA ARG A 140 8.67 -16.10 -1.01
C ARG A 140 9.40 -15.61 -2.26
N GLU A 141 10.71 -15.88 -2.37
CA GLU A 141 11.51 -15.53 -3.54
C GLU A 141 11.03 -16.26 -4.80
N LEU A 142 10.73 -17.55 -4.68
CA LEU A 142 10.16 -18.33 -5.78
C LEU A 142 8.82 -17.75 -6.26
N LEU A 143 7.93 -17.38 -5.34
CA LEU A 143 6.65 -16.75 -5.71
C LEU A 143 6.87 -15.38 -6.38
N MET A 144 7.79 -14.57 -5.85
CA MET A 144 8.12 -13.26 -6.42
C MET A 144 8.68 -13.36 -7.85
N THR A 145 9.41 -14.42 -8.17
CA THR A 145 9.95 -14.64 -9.53
C THR A 145 9.01 -15.46 -10.43
N ALA A 146 8.09 -16.26 -9.87
CA ALA A 146 7.08 -17.01 -10.63
C ALA A 146 5.94 -16.12 -11.12
N VAL A 147 5.42 -15.22 -10.27
CA VAL A 147 4.25 -14.38 -10.60
C VAL A 147 4.41 -13.53 -11.88
N PRO A 148 5.58 -12.95 -12.18
CA PRO A 148 5.82 -12.25 -13.45
C PRO A 148 5.79 -13.15 -14.69
N LEU A 149 6.00 -14.46 -14.55
CA LEU A 149 6.05 -15.42 -15.66
C LEU A 149 4.66 -15.83 -16.18
N THR A 150 3.59 -15.56 -15.43
CA THR A 150 2.25 -16.08 -15.69
C THR A 150 1.21 -14.97 -15.81
N LYS A 151 1.30 -14.07 -16.81
CA LYS A 151 0.46 -12.85 -16.89
C LYS A 151 -1.03 -13.15 -17.14
N THR A 152 -1.32 -14.14 -17.98
CA THR A 152 -2.69 -14.50 -18.36
C THR A 152 -3.13 -15.83 -17.74
N LYS A 153 -4.44 -16.11 -17.75
CA LYS A 153 -5.01 -17.39 -17.29
C LYS A 153 -4.39 -18.58 -18.03
N VAL A 154 -4.22 -18.47 -19.34
CA VAL A 154 -3.59 -19.52 -20.18
C VAL A 154 -2.15 -19.73 -19.75
N GLN A 155 -1.37 -18.65 -19.64
CA GLN A 155 0.03 -18.76 -19.20
C GLN A 155 0.17 -19.36 -17.80
N LEU A 156 -0.74 -19.05 -16.88
CA LEU A 156 -0.75 -19.65 -15.55
C LEU A 156 -1.04 -21.16 -15.60
N MET A 157 -2.01 -21.58 -16.41
CA MET A 157 -2.32 -23.01 -16.59
C MET A 157 -1.17 -23.76 -17.24
N ASP A 158 -0.63 -23.26 -18.36
CA ASP A 158 0.51 -23.88 -19.06
C ASP A 158 1.71 -24.01 -18.12
N PHE A 159 1.96 -22.98 -17.31
CA PHE A 159 3.04 -22.96 -16.33
C PHE A 159 2.88 -24.06 -15.27
N ILE A 160 1.68 -24.24 -14.71
CA ILE A 160 1.40 -25.28 -13.72
C ILE A 160 1.50 -26.67 -14.35
N LEU A 161 0.90 -26.85 -15.53
CA LEU A 161 0.86 -28.13 -16.25
C LEU A 161 2.24 -28.56 -16.74
N SER A 162 3.17 -27.62 -16.98
CA SER A 162 4.54 -27.94 -17.39
C SER A 162 5.34 -28.79 -16.40
N ALA A 163 4.89 -28.84 -15.13
CA ALA A 163 5.46 -29.64 -14.06
C ALA A 163 4.71 -30.96 -13.83
N CYS A 164 3.59 -31.18 -14.51
CA CYS A 164 2.92 -32.48 -14.50
C CYS A 164 3.73 -33.48 -15.33
N PRO A 165 3.89 -34.72 -14.87
CA PRO A 165 4.46 -35.77 -15.69
C PRO A 165 3.55 -36.02 -16.90
N ASP A 166 4.13 -36.20 -18.07
CA ASP A 166 3.39 -36.73 -19.21
C ASP A 166 2.92 -38.15 -18.82
N GLU A 167 1.61 -38.38 -18.78
CA GLU A 167 1.08 -39.73 -18.63
C GLU A 167 1.52 -40.54 -19.87
N ILE A 168 2.39 -41.55 -19.65
CA ILE A 168 2.81 -42.55 -20.64
C ILE A 168 2.07 -43.85 -20.35
#